data_AF-Q4DAZ6-F1
#
_entry.id   AF-Q4DAZ6-F1
#
_cell.length_a   1.000
_cell.length_b   1.000
_cell.length_c   1.000
_cell.angle_alpha   90.00
_cell.angle_beta   90.00
_cell.angle_gamma   90.00
#
_symmetry.space_group_name_H-M   'P 1'
#
loop_
_entity.id
_entity.type
_entity.pdbx_description
1 polymer ?
#
loop_
_entity_poly.entity_id
_entity_poly.type
_entity_poly.pdbx_seq_one_letter_code
_entity_poly.pdbx_strand_id
1 'polypeptide(L)'
;MSTAIGIDLGTTYSCVGVFKNDQVEIIANDQGNRTTPSYVAFTETERLVGDAAKNQVAMNPTNTVFDAKRMIGRKFDDPDLQSDMKHWPFKVTVKEGKPVVRVDYQGETKTFFPEEISAMVLSKMKEIAESYLGEKVSRAVITVPAYFNDSQRQATKDAGTIAGMEVLRIINEPTAAAIAYGMDKKADKGEKVVLIFDLGGGTFDVTLLTIDGGIFEVKATAGDTHLGGEDFDNRLVDYFATEFKTRFGKDLRGNARAVRRLRTACERVKRTL
;
A
#
# COMPACT_ATOMS: atom_id res chain seq x y z
N MET A 1 -5.13 -29.15 -1.46
CA MET A 1 -4.26 -27.94 -1.56
C MET A 1 -4.96 -26.83 -0.83
N SER A 2 -4.25 -25.98 -0.08
CA SER A 2 -4.86 -24.78 0.49
C SER A 2 -5.24 -23.81 -0.64
N THR A 3 -6.37 -23.12 -0.45
CA THR A 3 -6.83 -22.06 -1.36
C THR A 3 -5.78 -20.95 -1.43
N ALA A 4 -5.42 -20.52 -2.64
CA ALA A 4 -4.54 -19.38 -2.84
C ALA A 4 -5.34 -18.08 -2.90
N ILE A 5 -4.79 -17.01 -2.35
CA ILE A 5 -5.40 -15.68 -2.37
C ILE A 5 -4.61 -14.72 -3.27
N GLY A 6 -5.30 -13.78 -3.89
CA GLY A 6 -4.68 -12.62 -4.54
C GLY A 6 -4.68 -11.44 -3.58
N ILE A 7 -3.54 -10.79 -3.40
CA ILE A 7 -3.42 -9.60 -2.55
C ILE A 7 -2.91 -8.44 -3.39
N ASP A 8 -3.65 -7.34 -3.35
CA ASP A 8 -3.13 -6.04 -3.75
C ASP A 8 -2.54 -5.34 -2.53
N LEU A 9 -1.20 -5.32 -2.43
CA LEU A 9 -0.49 -4.63 -1.35
C LEU A 9 -0.28 -3.18 -1.78
N GLY A 10 -1.22 -2.28 -1.51
CA GLY A 10 -1.12 -0.88 -1.94
C GLY A 10 -0.45 0.04 -0.92
N THR A 11 -0.05 1.23 -1.38
CA THR A 11 0.60 2.25 -0.54
C THR A 11 -0.33 2.76 0.57
N THR A 12 -1.55 3.15 0.20
CA THR A 12 -2.54 3.70 1.15
C THR A 12 -3.57 2.66 1.60
N TYR A 13 -3.95 1.74 0.71
CA TYR A 13 -4.96 0.71 0.94
C TYR A 13 -4.51 -0.60 0.32
N SER A 14 -4.82 -1.72 0.95
CA SER A 14 -4.64 -3.06 0.43
C SER A 14 -5.97 -3.78 0.30
N CYS A 15 -6.08 -4.76 -0.59
CA CYS A 15 -7.24 -5.61 -0.71
C CYS A 15 -6.85 -7.07 -0.91
N VAL A 16 -7.78 -7.98 -0.63
CA VAL A 16 -7.59 -9.41 -0.78
C VAL A 16 -8.78 -10.02 -1.48
N GLY A 17 -8.50 -10.95 -2.40
CA GLY A 17 -9.50 -11.66 -3.16
C GLY A 17 -9.19 -13.15 -3.29
N VAL A 18 -10.21 -13.91 -3.63
CA VAL A 18 -10.14 -15.34 -3.91
C VAL A 18 -10.81 -15.64 -5.25
N PHE A 19 -10.32 -16.67 -5.95
CA PHE A 19 -11.00 -17.21 -7.11
C PHE A 19 -11.84 -18.43 -6.69
N LYS A 20 -13.17 -18.29 -6.75
CA LYS A 20 -14.13 -19.31 -6.32
C LYS A 20 -15.33 -19.30 -7.26
N ASN A 21 -15.88 -20.47 -7.56
CA ASN A 21 -17.04 -20.60 -8.47
C ASN A 21 -16.84 -19.90 -9.82
N ASP A 22 -15.63 -20.02 -10.40
CA ASP A 22 -15.21 -19.35 -11.63
C ASP A 22 -15.29 -17.81 -11.63
N GLN A 23 -15.35 -17.20 -10.44
CA GLN A 23 -15.40 -15.75 -10.26
C GLN A 23 -14.34 -15.27 -9.27
N VAL A 24 -13.92 -14.01 -9.44
CA VAL A 24 -13.09 -13.32 -8.46
C VAL A 24 -14.00 -12.65 -7.44
N GLU A 25 -13.80 -12.99 -6.17
CA GLU A 25 -14.51 -12.37 -5.05
C GLU A 25 -13.52 -11.53 -4.23
N ILE A 26 -13.79 -10.23 -4.10
CA ILE A 26 -13.04 -9.34 -3.21
C ILE A 26 -13.65 -9.39 -1.81
N ILE A 27 -12.84 -9.76 -0.83
CA ILE A 27 -13.27 -10.07 0.52
C ILE A 27 -13.33 -8.78 1.34
N ALA A 28 -14.45 -8.55 2.03
CA ALA A 28 -14.58 -7.44 2.96
C ALA A 28 -13.83 -7.73 4.26
N ASN A 29 -13.18 -6.71 4.83
CA ASN A 29 -12.58 -6.79 6.15
C ASN A 29 -13.65 -6.85 7.27
N ASP A 30 -13.19 -6.92 8.51
CA ASP A 30 -13.99 -6.90 9.73
C ASP A 30 -14.87 -5.65 9.92
N GLN A 31 -14.66 -4.60 9.12
CA GLN A 31 -15.49 -3.40 9.09
C GLN A 31 -16.46 -3.35 7.88
N GLY A 32 -16.52 -4.42 7.07
CA GLY A 32 -17.35 -4.49 5.87
C GLY A 32 -16.75 -3.76 4.65
N ASN A 33 -15.52 -3.26 4.75
CA ASN A 33 -14.86 -2.56 3.64
C ASN A 33 -14.06 -3.55 2.78
N ARG A 34 -14.17 -3.44 1.45
CA ARG A 34 -13.38 -4.26 0.49
C ARG A 34 -11.91 -3.85 0.37
N THR A 35 -11.52 -2.77 1.02
CA THR A 35 -10.15 -2.27 1.09
C THR A 35 -9.82 -1.97 2.54
N THR A 36 -8.60 -2.29 2.95
CA THR A 36 -8.10 -2.07 4.31
C THR A 36 -6.93 -1.09 4.25
N PRO A 37 -6.90 -0.05 5.09
CA PRO A 37 -5.76 0.87 5.13
C PRO A 37 -4.42 0.16 5.33
N SER A 38 -3.37 0.54 4.61
CA SER A 38 -2.01 0.01 4.78
C SER A 38 -1.29 0.70 5.95
N TYR A 39 -1.95 0.68 7.11
CA TYR A 39 -1.52 1.32 8.35
C TYR A 39 -1.19 0.25 9.39
N VAL A 40 -0.08 0.42 10.09
CA VAL A 40 0.35 -0.43 11.21
C VAL A 40 0.69 0.48 12.36
N ALA A 41 0.05 0.27 13.50
CA ALA A 41 0.30 1.05 14.70
C ALA A 41 0.74 0.21 15.87
N PHE A 42 1.65 0.79 16.65
CA PHE A 42 2.24 0.19 17.84
C PHE A 42 1.74 0.97 19.05
N THR A 43 0.96 0.32 19.91
CA THR A 43 0.49 0.88 21.18
C THR A 43 1.33 0.35 22.34
N GLU A 44 1.02 0.76 23.56
CA GLU A 44 1.71 0.21 24.74
C GLU A 44 1.44 -1.28 24.95
N THR A 45 0.33 -1.80 24.42
CA THR A 45 -0.16 -3.16 24.69
C THR A 45 -0.15 -4.06 23.45
N GLU A 46 -0.44 -3.52 22.28
CA GLU A 46 -0.75 -4.31 21.09
C GLU A 46 -0.34 -3.63 19.78
N ARG A 47 -0.38 -4.43 18.69
CA ARG A 47 -0.24 -3.93 17.32
C ARG A 47 -1.60 -3.88 16.67
N LEU A 48 -1.94 -2.73 16.10
CA LEU A 48 -3.15 -2.52 15.32
C LEU A 48 -2.77 -2.46 13.85
N VAL A 49 -3.62 -3.01 12.98
CA VAL A 49 -3.45 -2.96 11.52
C VAL A 49 -4.76 -2.52 10.86
N GLY A 50 -4.69 -1.82 9.74
CA GLY A 50 -5.89 -1.45 8.99
C GLY A 50 -6.65 -0.28 9.58
N ASP A 51 -7.97 -0.39 9.60
CA ASP A 51 -8.88 0.65 10.10
C ASP A 51 -8.58 1.01 11.56
N ALA A 52 -8.29 0.02 12.40
CA ALA A 52 -7.92 0.24 13.80
C ALA A 52 -6.67 1.13 13.95
N ALA A 53 -5.65 0.90 13.12
CA ALA A 53 -4.44 1.73 13.09
C ALA A 53 -4.71 3.13 12.53
N LYS A 54 -5.47 3.23 11.43
CA LYS A 54 -5.83 4.51 10.80
C LYS A 54 -6.69 5.39 11.70
N ASN A 55 -7.61 4.82 12.48
CA ASN A 55 -8.51 5.58 13.34
C ASN A 55 -7.80 6.29 14.50
N GLN A 56 -6.71 5.71 15.02
CA GLN A 56 -6.03 6.23 16.20
C GLN A 56 -4.77 7.06 15.88
N VAL A 57 -4.38 7.16 14.60
CA VAL A 57 -3.20 7.90 14.10
C VAL A 57 -3.10 9.35 14.59
N ALA A 58 -4.22 10.03 14.86
CA ALA A 58 -4.19 11.42 15.34
C ALA A 58 -3.70 11.53 16.80
N MET A 59 -3.82 10.45 17.59
CA MET A 59 -3.38 10.38 18.98
C MET A 59 -2.00 9.74 19.11
N ASN A 60 -1.63 8.84 18.20
CA ASN A 60 -0.35 8.14 18.20
C ASN A 60 0.39 8.28 16.85
N PRO A 61 0.63 9.50 16.33
CA PRO A 61 1.15 9.67 14.99
C PRO A 61 2.57 9.13 14.82
N THR A 62 3.42 9.21 15.84
CA THR A 62 4.83 8.80 15.80
C THR A 62 5.03 7.28 15.81
N ASN A 63 4.05 6.51 16.28
CA ASN A 63 4.08 5.05 16.30
C ASN A 63 3.03 4.40 15.38
N THR A 64 2.45 5.18 14.45
CA THR A 64 1.57 4.67 13.40
C THR A 64 2.26 4.84 12.05
N VAL A 65 2.72 3.72 11.51
CA VAL A 65 3.43 3.63 10.23
C VAL A 65 2.42 3.47 9.10
N PHE A 66 2.61 4.24 8.04
CA PHE A 66 1.89 4.17 6.77
C PHE A 66 2.90 4.37 5.63
N ASP A 67 2.48 4.21 4.38
CA ASP A 67 3.34 4.32 3.19
C ASP A 67 4.56 3.37 3.21
N ALA A 68 4.48 2.24 3.90
CA ALA A 68 5.60 1.29 3.96
C ALA A 68 6.08 0.82 2.58
N LYS A 69 5.15 0.76 1.61
CA LYS A 69 5.44 0.45 0.21
C LYS A 69 6.35 1.48 -0.47
N ARG A 70 6.39 2.75 -0.04
CA ARG A 70 7.33 3.75 -0.55
C ARG A 70 8.77 3.48 -0.10
N MET A 71 8.95 2.78 1.02
CA MET A 71 10.27 2.43 1.59
C MET A 71 10.79 1.06 1.14
N ILE A 72 9.90 0.13 0.79
CA ILE A 72 10.24 -1.28 0.58
C ILE A 72 11.28 -1.46 -0.53
N GLY A 73 12.35 -2.22 -0.24
CA GLY A 73 13.44 -2.51 -1.18
C GLY A 73 14.31 -1.33 -1.60
N ARG A 74 14.11 -0.11 -1.06
CA ARG A 74 14.95 1.06 -1.34
C ARG A 74 16.18 1.11 -0.43
N LYS A 75 17.17 1.89 -0.86
CA LYS A 75 18.29 2.29 0.00
C LYS A 75 17.92 3.52 0.81
N PHE A 76 18.55 3.71 1.96
CA PHE A 76 18.25 4.84 2.83
C PHE A 76 18.56 6.19 2.18
N ASP A 77 19.58 6.26 1.33
CA ASP A 77 20.03 7.48 0.63
C ASP A 77 19.29 7.76 -0.69
N ASP A 78 18.26 6.98 -1.02
CA ASP A 78 17.41 7.19 -2.18
C ASP A 78 16.74 8.59 -2.11
N PRO A 79 16.89 9.45 -3.15
CA PRO A 79 16.36 10.81 -3.13
C PRO A 79 14.84 10.90 -2.95
N ASP A 80 14.09 9.96 -3.53
CA ASP A 80 12.63 9.91 -3.40
C ASP A 80 12.26 9.60 -1.95
N LEU A 81 12.91 8.59 -1.36
CA LEU A 81 12.72 8.24 0.04
C LEU A 81 13.05 9.41 0.97
N GLN A 82 14.14 10.13 0.72
CA GLN A 82 14.53 11.32 1.49
C GLN A 82 13.49 12.45 1.37
N SER A 83 12.79 12.54 0.24
CA SER A 83 11.67 13.47 0.05
C SER A 83 10.46 13.04 0.89
N ASP A 84 10.02 11.80 0.76
CA ASP A 84 8.88 11.25 1.51
C ASP A 84 9.05 11.37 3.03
N MET A 85 10.25 11.07 3.53
CA MET A 85 10.57 11.08 4.96
C MET A 85 10.27 12.41 5.65
N LYS A 86 10.23 13.53 4.91
CA LYS A 86 9.90 14.86 5.45
C LYS A 86 8.43 14.99 5.84
N HIS A 87 7.57 14.14 5.28
CA HIS A 87 6.12 14.20 5.46
C HIS A 87 5.59 13.19 6.48
N TRP A 88 6.43 12.27 6.96
CA TRP A 88 6.06 11.25 7.92
C TRP A 88 6.23 11.72 9.38
N PRO A 89 5.27 11.42 10.26
CA PRO A 89 5.38 11.72 11.68
C PRO A 89 6.25 10.73 12.45
N PHE A 90 6.47 9.53 11.91
CA PHE A 90 7.31 8.49 12.52
C PHE A 90 8.76 8.61 12.05
N LYS A 91 9.68 8.07 12.85
CA LYS A 91 11.12 8.19 12.58
C LYS A 91 11.61 7.04 11.70
N VAL A 92 12.29 7.36 10.61
CA VAL A 92 13.02 6.39 9.79
C VAL A 92 14.53 6.61 9.99
N THR A 93 15.26 5.55 10.26
CA THR A 93 16.72 5.54 10.42
C THR A 93 17.35 4.56 9.44
N VAL A 94 18.67 4.44 9.45
CA VAL A 94 19.41 3.51 8.58
C VAL A 94 19.93 2.32 9.38
N LYS A 95 19.81 1.13 8.81
CA LYS A 95 20.49 -0.09 9.27
C LYS A 95 21.01 -0.82 8.04
N GLU A 96 22.31 -1.06 7.97
CA GLU A 96 22.95 -1.76 6.84
C GLU A 96 22.63 -1.13 5.46
N GLY A 97 22.56 0.21 5.41
CA GLY A 97 22.23 0.96 4.20
C GLY A 97 20.75 0.95 3.80
N LYS A 98 19.90 0.21 4.51
CA LYS A 98 18.45 0.15 4.30
C LYS A 98 17.69 1.03 5.30
N PRO A 99 16.53 1.58 4.92
CA PRO A 99 15.66 2.25 5.87
C PRO A 99 15.08 1.25 6.88
N VAL A 100 14.98 1.68 8.13
CA VAL A 100 14.22 1.00 9.18
C VAL A 100 13.36 2.01 9.93
N VAL A 101 12.11 1.64 10.17
CA VAL A 101 11.16 2.45 10.92
C VAL A 101 11.38 2.22 12.41
N ARG A 102 11.60 3.30 13.16
CA ARG A 102 11.75 3.27 14.62
C ARG A 102 10.43 3.64 15.27
N VAL A 103 9.95 2.77 16.15
CA VAL A 103 8.71 2.96 16.93
C VAL A 103 8.97 2.58 18.39
N ASP A 104 8.21 3.15 19.30
CA ASP A 104 8.17 2.72 20.70
C ASP A 104 6.99 1.75 20.89
N TYR A 105 7.29 0.53 21.31
CA TYR A 105 6.33 -0.57 21.45
C TYR A 105 6.58 -1.32 22.75
N GLN A 106 5.56 -1.45 23.61
CA GLN A 106 5.65 -2.13 24.91
C GLN A 106 6.79 -1.60 25.81
N GLY A 107 6.99 -0.28 25.83
CA GLY A 107 8.03 0.36 26.64
C GLY A 107 9.45 0.30 26.07
N GLU A 108 9.63 -0.33 24.91
CA GLU A 108 10.93 -0.45 24.24
C GLU A 108 10.93 0.26 22.89
N THR A 109 12.04 0.93 22.55
CA THR A 109 12.28 1.35 21.17
C THR A 109 12.61 0.12 20.32
N LYS A 110 11.80 -0.13 19.29
CA LYS A 110 12.01 -1.18 18.30
C LYS A 110 12.25 -0.59 16.91
N THR A 111 12.92 -1.35 16.06
CA THR A 111 13.16 -1.00 14.65
C THR A 111 12.63 -2.11 13.76
N PHE A 112 11.90 -1.75 12.72
CA PHE A 112 11.35 -2.67 11.74
C PHE A 112 11.78 -2.28 10.34
N PHE A 113 12.19 -3.25 9.53
CA PHE A 113 12.35 -3.03 8.10
C PHE A 113 10.97 -2.82 7.43
N PRO A 114 10.90 -2.11 6.30
CA PRO A 114 9.66 -1.92 5.56
C PRO A 114 8.95 -3.23 5.20
N GLU A 115 9.69 -4.28 4.85
CA GLU A 115 9.15 -5.60 4.59
C GLU A 115 8.47 -6.23 5.80
N GLU A 116 8.94 -5.95 7.03
CA GLU A 116 8.27 -6.42 8.26
C GLU A 116 6.96 -5.65 8.51
N ILE A 117 6.93 -4.34 8.22
CA ILE A 117 5.70 -3.55 8.30
C ILE A 117 4.69 -4.02 7.24
N SER A 118 5.14 -4.21 6.01
CA SER A 118 4.31 -4.77 4.93
C SER A 118 3.84 -6.19 5.27
N ALA A 119 4.65 -7.02 5.91
CA ALA A 119 4.25 -8.33 6.37
C ALA A 119 3.10 -8.27 7.40
N MET A 120 3.06 -7.27 8.28
CA MET A 120 1.93 -7.08 9.20
C MET A 120 0.62 -6.76 8.45
N VAL A 121 0.69 -5.98 7.36
CA VAL A 121 -0.46 -5.73 6.47
C VAL A 121 -0.88 -7.01 5.74
N LEU A 122 0.09 -7.76 5.20
CA LEU A 122 -0.17 -9.03 4.53
C LEU A 122 -0.77 -10.09 5.48
N SER A 123 -0.33 -10.14 6.74
CA SER A 123 -0.93 -10.98 7.77
C SER A 123 -2.40 -10.61 8.02
N LYS A 124 -2.73 -9.31 8.06
CA LYS A 124 -4.14 -8.88 8.16
C LYS A 124 -4.95 -9.29 6.93
N MET A 125 -4.38 -9.23 5.72
CA MET A 125 -5.05 -9.68 4.49
C MET A 125 -5.32 -11.19 4.53
N LYS A 126 -4.34 -11.95 5.02
CA LYS A 126 -4.48 -13.38 5.28
C LYS A 126 -5.58 -13.67 6.29
N GLU A 127 -5.61 -13.00 7.44
CA GLU A 127 -6.65 -13.18 8.47
C GLU A 127 -8.06 -12.90 7.92
N ILE A 128 -8.21 -11.84 7.12
CA ILE A 128 -9.49 -11.51 6.45
C ILE A 128 -9.92 -12.66 5.54
N ALA A 129 -9.00 -13.19 4.73
CA ALA A 129 -9.31 -14.31 3.84
C ALA A 129 -9.60 -15.61 4.61
N GLU A 130 -8.85 -15.92 5.66
CA GLU A 130 -9.08 -17.09 6.51
C GLU A 130 -10.45 -17.02 7.21
N SER A 131 -10.83 -15.84 7.71
CA SER A 131 -12.15 -15.61 8.31
C SER A 131 -13.28 -15.79 7.29
N TYR A 132 -13.08 -15.44 6.03
CA TYR A 132 -14.07 -15.61 4.96
C TYR A 132 -14.19 -17.06 4.48
N LEU A 133 -13.04 -17.74 4.32
CA LEU A 133 -12.97 -19.09 3.78
C LEU A 133 -13.29 -20.16 4.85
N GLY A 134 -13.10 -19.85 6.13
CA GLY A 134 -13.25 -20.82 7.23
C GLY A 134 -12.12 -21.85 7.31
N GLU A 135 -11.00 -21.59 6.63
CA GLU A 135 -9.81 -22.45 6.59
C GLU A 135 -8.52 -21.62 6.60
N LYS A 136 -7.39 -22.26 6.89
CA LYS A 136 -6.07 -21.60 6.87
C LYS A 136 -5.62 -21.33 5.44
N VAL A 137 -5.07 -20.14 5.22
CA VAL A 137 -4.49 -19.70 3.94
C VAL A 137 -2.97 -19.69 4.06
N SER A 138 -2.31 -20.40 3.16
CA SER A 138 -0.84 -20.51 3.18
C SER A 138 -0.16 -20.09 1.88
N ARG A 139 -0.92 -19.65 0.87
CA ARG A 139 -0.40 -19.37 -0.48
C ARG A 139 -0.99 -18.08 -1.00
N ALA A 140 -0.16 -17.21 -1.57
CA ALA A 140 -0.60 -15.93 -2.10
C ALA A 140 0.08 -15.56 -3.42
N VAL A 141 -0.64 -14.80 -4.25
CA VAL A 141 -0.08 -14.01 -5.35
C VAL A 141 -0.19 -12.55 -4.92
N ILE A 142 0.92 -11.80 -5.00
CA ILE A 142 0.97 -10.41 -4.53
C ILE A 142 1.30 -9.49 -5.70
N THR A 143 0.58 -8.38 -5.83
CA THR A 143 0.83 -7.38 -6.87
C THR A 143 1.96 -6.41 -6.48
N VAL A 144 2.63 -5.86 -7.49
CA VAL A 144 3.60 -4.77 -7.37
C VAL A 144 3.51 -3.81 -8.57
N PRO A 145 3.93 -2.54 -8.44
CA PRO A 145 4.03 -1.62 -9.56
C PRO A 145 4.92 -2.16 -10.68
N ALA A 146 4.67 -1.77 -11.92
CA ALA A 146 5.42 -2.28 -13.08
C ALA A 146 6.93 -1.99 -12.97
N TYR A 147 7.28 -0.80 -12.48
CA TYR A 147 8.65 -0.31 -12.33
C TYR A 147 9.37 -0.77 -11.07
N PHE A 148 8.76 -1.62 -10.24
CA PHE A 148 9.49 -2.22 -9.13
C PHE A 148 10.68 -3.01 -9.63
N ASN A 149 11.87 -2.63 -9.15
CA ASN A 149 13.12 -3.32 -9.43
C ASN A 149 13.21 -4.64 -8.65
N ASP A 150 14.25 -5.42 -8.92
CA ASP A 150 14.44 -6.74 -8.31
C ASP A 150 14.50 -6.69 -6.78
N SER A 151 15.10 -5.64 -6.19
CA SER A 151 15.18 -5.48 -4.74
C SER A 151 13.80 -5.22 -4.11
N GLN A 152 12.97 -4.40 -4.76
CA GLN A 152 11.61 -4.12 -4.31
C GLN A 152 10.71 -5.36 -4.44
N ARG A 153 10.81 -6.08 -5.57
CA ARG A 153 10.09 -7.35 -5.79
C ARG A 153 10.49 -8.41 -4.76
N GLN A 154 11.79 -8.55 -4.50
CA GLN A 154 12.28 -9.49 -3.51
C GLN A 154 11.81 -9.12 -2.10
N ALA A 155 11.88 -7.85 -1.71
CA ALA A 155 11.40 -7.40 -0.41
C ALA A 155 9.88 -7.60 -0.23
N THR A 156 9.07 -7.44 -1.29
CA THR A 156 7.64 -7.80 -1.24
C THR A 156 7.43 -9.31 -1.08
N LYS A 157 8.24 -10.14 -1.75
CA LYS A 157 8.21 -11.60 -1.58
C LYS A 157 8.60 -12.01 -0.16
N ASP A 158 9.61 -11.36 0.42
CA ASP A 158 10.06 -11.59 1.79
C ASP A 158 8.97 -11.19 2.78
N ALA A 159 8.28 -10.07 2.56
CA ALA A 159 7.13 -9.65 3.37
C ALA A 159 6.03 -10.73 3.39
N GLY A 160 5.70 -11.33 2.24
CA GLY A 160 4.74 -12.44 2.17
C GLY A 160 5.22 -13.69 2.93
N THR A 161 6.53 -13.97 2.88
CA THR A 161 7.14 -15.08 3.63
C THR A 161 7.09 -14.85 5.13
N ILE A 162 7.38 -13.63 5.60
CA ILE A 162 7.28 -13.21 7.01
C ILE A 162 5.82 -13.32 7.50
N ALA A 163 4.84 -13.03 6.64
CA ALA A 163 3.41 -13.22 6.94
C ALA A 163 2.96 -14.70 6.97
N GLY A 164 3.89 -15.65 6.80
CA GLY A 164 3.60 -17.08 6.83
C GLY A 164 2.82 -17.57 5.61
N MET A 165 3.11 -16.99 4.44
CA MET A 165 2.56 -17.42 3.15
C MET A 165 3.67 -17.79 2.16
N GLU A 166 3.47 -18.86 1.41
CA GLU A 166 4.20 -19.13 0.18
C GLU A 166 3.76 -18.12 -0.90
N VAL A 167 4.66 -17.23 -1.30
CA VAL A 167 4.40 -16.30 -2.40
C VAL A 167 4.61 -17.02 -3.73
N LEU A 168 3.51 -17.46 -4.35
CA LEU A 168 3.50 -18.23 -5.60
C LEU A 168 4.02 -17.42 -6.78
N ARG A 169 3.68 -16.14 -6.79
CA ARG A 169 4.07 -15.21 -7.84
C ARG A 169 3.96 -13.77 -7.33
N ILE A 170 4.95 -12.96 -7.71
CA ILE A 170 4.81 -11.51 -7.74
C ILE A 170 4.33 -11.14 -9.15
N ILE A 171 3.20 -10.44 -9.26
CA ILE A 171 2.61 -10.02 -10.54
C ILE A 171 2.60 -8.50 -10.63
N ASN A 172 2.76 -7.96 -11.83
CA ASN A 172 2.61 -6.51 -12.03
C ASN A 172 1.14 -6.10 -11.88
N GLU A 173 0.90 -4.99 -11.18
CA GLU A 173 -0.41 -4.35 -11.04
C GLU A 173 -1.14 -4.18 -12.38
N PRO A 174 -0.54 -3.58 -13.44
CA PRO A 174 -1.22 -3.47 -14.72
C PRO A 174 -1.55 -4.83 -15.33
N THR A 175 -0.70 -5.86 -15.16
CA THR A 175 -1.02 -7.20 -15.64
C THR A 175 -2.19 -7.82 -14.87
N ALA A 176 -2.25 -7.64 -13.55
CA ALA A 176 -3.36 -8.12 -12.74
C ALA A 176 -4.68 -7.43 -13.12
N ALA A 177 -4.66 -6.11 -13.34
CA ALA A 177 -5.80 -5.35 -13.82
C ALA A 177 -6.24 -5.78 -15.24
N ALA A 178 -5.28 -6.07 -16.13
CA ALA A 178 -5.57 -6.59 -17.46
C ALA A 178 -6.27 -7.95 -17.40
N ILE A 179 -5.78 -8.86 -16.55
CA ILE A 179 -6.38 -10.18 -16.35
C ILE A 179 -7.81 -10.04 -15.83
N ALA A 180 -8.04 -9.17 -14.83
CA ALA A 180 -9.38 -8.91 -14.30
C ALA A 180 -10.33 -8.38 -15.39
N TYR A 181 -9.86 -7.46 -16.25
CA TYR A 181 -10.63 -6.93 -17.37
C TYR A 181 -10.91 -7.96 -18.47
N GLY A 182 -9.95 -8.85 -18.74
CA GLY A 182 -9.99 -9.84 -19.82
C GLY A 182 -10.66 -11.17 -19.45
N MET A 183 -10.90 -11.45 -18.17
CA MET A 183 -11.37 -12.75 -17.68
C MET A 183 -12.69 -13.20 -18.33
N ASP A 184 -13.66 -12.28 -18.48
CA ASP A 184 -14.98 -12.56 -19.08
C ASP A 184 -14.98 -12.42 -20.62
N LYS A 185 -13.84 -12.05 -21.22
CA LYS A 185 -13.72 -11.66 -22.64
C LYS A 185 -13.06 -12.72 -23.52
N LYS A 186 -12.88 -13.93 -23.00
CA LYS A 186 -12.21 -15.04 -23.72
C LYS A 186 -12.89 -15.42 -25.05
N ALA A 187 -14.18 -15.14 -25.21
CA ALA A 187 -14.94 -15.42 -26.43
C ALA A 187 -14.82 -14.33 -27.50
N ASP A 188 -14.22 -13.17 -27.18
CA ASP A 188 -14.06 -12.07 -28.12
C ASP A 188 -13.03 -12.44 -29.20
N LYS A 189 -13.40 -12.30 -30.47
CA LYS A 189 -12.48 -12.51 -31.59
C LYS A 189 -11.66 -11.25 -31.86
N GLY A 190 -10.36 -11.43 -32.02
CA GLY A 190 -9.42 -10.39 -32.45
C GLY A 190 -8.62 -9.76 -31.31
N GLU A 191 -7.45 -9.22 -31.66
CA GLU A 191 -6.57 -8.51 -30.73
C GLU A 191 -7.24 -7.23 -30.23
N LYS A 192 -7.29 -7.06 -28.91
CA LYS A 192 -7.75 -5.84 -28.26
C LYS A 192 -6.56 -5.08 -27.71
N VAL A 193 -6.43 -3.82 -28.09
CA VAL A 193 -5.51 -2.89 -27.47
C VAL A 193 -6.18 -2.25 -26.26
N VAL A 194 -5.56 -2.35 -25.09
CA VAL A 194 -6.06 -1.81 -23.82
C VAL A 194 -5.01 -0.87 -23.24
N LEU A 195 -5.48 0.29 -22.77
CA LEU A 195 -4.68 1.20 -21.96
C LEU A 195 -5.12 1.06 -20.51
N ILE A 196 -4.19 0.70 -19.64
CA ILE A 196 -4.37 0.74 -18.20
C ILE A 196 -3.80 2.05 -17.70
N PHE A 197 -4.64 2.79 -16.96
CA PHE A 197 -4.28 3.98 -16.23
C PHE A 197 -4.47 3.68 -14.75
N ASP A 198 -3.39 3.62 -13.99
CA ASP A 198 -3.39 3.34 -12.57
C ASP A 198 -2.79 4.53 -11.81
N LEU A 199 -3.64 5.32 -11.15
CA LEU A 199 -3.23 6.43 -10.30
C LEU A 199 -3.57 6.08 -8.85
N GLY A 200 -2.61 5.46 -8.18
CA GLY A 200 -2.75 4.94 -6.84
C GLY A 200 -2.41 5.95 -5.74
N GLY A 201 -2.23 5.43 -4.53
CA GLY A 201 -1.82 6.23 -3.37
C GLY A 201 -0.37 6.74 -3.45
N GLY A 202 0.52 5.98 -4.09
CA GLY A 202 1.94 6.34 -4.18
C GLY A 202 2.62 6.13 -5.52
N THR A 203 1.91 5.61 -6.51
CA THR A 203 2.45 5.33 -7.85
C THR A 203 1.43 5.74 -8.90
N PHE A 204 1.96 6.16 -10.05
CA PHE A 204 1.19 6.44 -11.24
C PHE A 204 1.78 5.63 -12.39
N ASP A 205 1.03 4.66 -12.90
CA ASP A 205 1.45 3.77 -13.97
C ASP A 205 0.46 3.86 -15.15
N VAL A 206 1.01 3.93 -16.36
CA VAL A 206 0.26 3.87 -17.62
C VAL A 206 0.84 2.73 -18.45
N THR A 207 0.03 1.72 -18.75
CA THR A 207 0.48 0.54 -19.50
C THR A 207 -0.41 0.30 -20.71
N LEU A 208 0.19 0.23 -21.89
CA LEU A 208 -0.44 -0.23 -23.11
C LEU A 208 -0.20 -1.74 -23.24
N LEU A 209 -1.27 -2.49 -23.42
CA LEU A 209 -1.21 -3.94 -23.55
C LEU A 209 -2.16 -4.44 -24.64
N THR A 210 -1.86 -5.62 -25.18
CA THR A 210 -2.76 -6.33 -26.08
C THR A 210 -3.31 -7.57 -25.40
N ILE A 211 -4.58 -7.84 -25.67
CA ILE A 211 -5.30 -9.03 -25.22
C ILE A 211 -5.77 -9.77 -26.47
N ASP A 212 -5.22 -10.97 -26.69
CA ASP A 212 -5.63 -11.85 -27.79
C ASP A 212 -5.74 -13.29 -27.30
N GLY A 213 -6.93 -13.90 -27.41
CA GLY A 213 -7.15 -15.30 -27.03
C GLY A 213 -6.74 -15.67 -25.58
N GLY A 214 -6.78 -14.72 -24.64
CA GLY A 214 -6.34 -14.92 -23.25
C GLY A 214 -4.82 -14.75 -23.03
N ILE A 215 -4.07 -14.39 -24.06
CA ILE A 215 -2.68 -13.94 -23.98
C ILE A 215 -2.69 -12.45 -23.69
N PHE A 216 -1.93 -12.03 -22.68
CA PHE A 216 -1.76 -10.63 -22.28
C PHE A 216 -0.31 -10.23 -22.55
N GLU A 217 -0.10 -9.29 -23.47
CA GLU A 217 1.24 -8.81 -23.82
C GLU A 217 1.36 -7.30 -23.52
N VAL A 218 2.36 -6.93 -22.72
CA VAL A 218 2.66 -5.52 -22.45
C VAL A 218 3.44 -4.94 -23.64
N LYS A 219 2.91 -3.90 -24.28
CA LYS A 219 3.55 -3.22 -25.42
C LYS A 219 4.38 -2.02 -24.99
N ALA A 220 3.91 -1.28 -24.00
CA ALA A 220 4.63 -0.14 -23.41
C ALA A 220 4.15 0.11 -21.99
N THR A 221 5.06 0.53 -21.12
CA THR A 221 4.76 1.03 -19.78
C THR A 221 5.44 2.38 -19.64
N ALA A 222 4.76 3.35 -19.03
CA ALA A 222 5.23 4.69 -18.66
C ALA A 222 4.63 5.03 -17.29
N GLY A 223 5.15 6.04 -16.59
CA GLY A 223 4.62 6.38 -15.28
C GLY A 223 5.59 7.18 -14.41
N ASP A 224 5.18 7.40 -13.18
CA ASP A 224 5.95 8.00 -12.11
C ASP A 224 5.78 7.14 -10.84
N THR A 225 6.89 6.54 -10.39
CA THR A 225 6.92 5.63 -9.22
C THR A 225 6.80 6.34 -7.89
N HIS A 226 6.66 7.65 -7.90
CA HIS A 226 6.61 8.51 -6.72
C HIS A 226 5.56 9.62 -6.85
N LEU A 227 4.50 9.37 -7.62
CA LEU A 227 3.37 10.26 -7.78
C LEU A 227 2.07 9.53 -7.47
N GLY A 228 1.27 10.04 -6.55
CA GLY A 228 -0.03 9.50 -6.23
C GLY A 228 -0.82 10.35 -5.23
N GLY A 229 -1.85 9.73 -4.67
CA GLY A 229 -2.74 10.37 -3.71
C GLY A 229 -2.05 11.03 -2.51
N GLU A 230 -0.94 10.45 -2.02
CA GLU A 230 -0.17 11.03 -0.91
C GLU A 230 0.52 12.36 -1.29
N ASP A 231 0.97 12.50 -2.53
CA ASP A 231 1.62 13.74 -3.01
C ASP A 231 0.59 14.87 -3.15
N PHE A 232 -0.63 14.52 -3.57
CA PHE A 232 -1.75 15.46 -3.58
C PHE A 232 -2.11 15.90 -2.16
N ASP A 233 -2.15 14.96 -1.21
CA ASP A 233 -2.40 15.28 0.20
C ASP A 233 -1.29 16.16 0.79
N ASN A 234 -0.02 15.86 0.51
CA ASN A 234 1.12 16.68 0.92
C ASN A 234 1.01 18.10 0.38
N ARG A 235 0.70 18.26 -0.91
CA ARG A 235 0.54 19.57 -1.55
C ARG A 235 -0.61 20.38 -0.94
N LEU A 236 -1.74 19.74 -0.63
CA LEU A 236 -2.87 20.39 0.05
C LEU A 236 -2.49 20.79 1.49
N VAL A 237 -1.84 19.90 2.24
CA VAL A 237 -1.37 20.17 3.61
C VAL A 237 -0.43 21.37 3.62
N ASP A 238 0.54 21.44 2.71
CA ASP A 238 1.49 22.54 2.64
C ASP A 238 0.83 23.87 2.26
N TYR A 239 -0.11 23.85 1.33
CA TYR A 239 -0.92 25.01 0.97
C TYR A 239 -1.70 25.52 2.18
N PHE A 240 -2.49 24.67 2.83
CA PHE A 240 -3.34 25.07 3.95
C PHE A 240 -2.55 25.40 5.22
N ALA A 241 -1.39 24.78 5.45
CA ALA A 241 -0.51 25.16 6.56
C ALA A 241 0.07 26.58 6.36
N THR A 242 0.44 26.92 5.12
CA THR A 242 0.92 28.27 4.76
C THR A 242 -0.20 29.30 4.90
N GLU A 243 -1.40 28.95 4.44
CA GLU A 243 -2.56 29.82 4.55
C GLU A 243 -2.97 30.04 6.01
N PHE A 244 -2.94 28.99 6.84
CA PHE A 244 -3.21 29.10 8.27
C PHE A 244 -2.18 30.01 8.97
N LYS A 245 -0.89 29.87 8.64
CA LYS A 245 0.16 30.75 9.16
C LYS A 245 -0.08 32.21 8.78
N THR A 246 -0.47 32.46 7.53
CA THR A 246 -0.76 33.81 7.02
C THR A 246 -1.97 34.44 7.72
N ARG A 247 -3.05 33.67 7.89
CA ARG A 247 -4.31 34.15 8.50
C ARG A 247 -4.26 34.29 10.02
N PHE A 248 -3.53 33.42 10.72
CA PHE A 248 -3.57 33.32 12.19
C PHE A 248 -2.23 33.59 12.87
N GLY A 249 -1.16 33.83 12.12
CA GLY A 249 0.18 34.10 12.65
C GLY A 249 0.83 32.92 13.39
N LYS A 250 0.29 31.70 13.26
CA LYS A 250 0.78 30.49 13.95
C LYS A 250 1.13 29.41 12.94
N ASP A 251 2.30 28.79 13.10
CA ASP A 251 2.72 27.68 12.24
C ASP A 251 2.36 26.34 12.89
N LEU A 252 1.41 25.62 12.30
CA LEU A 252 0.94 24.34 12.82
C LEU A 252 1.90 23.18 12.53
N ARG A 253 2.90 23.37 11.65
CA ARG A 253 3.83 22.31 11.22
C ARG A 253 4.66 21.72 12.36
N GLY A 254 4.87 22.47 13.44
CA GLY A 254 5.56 21.99 14.64
C GLY A 254 4.74 21.05 15.53
N ASN A 255 3.46 20.82 15.24
CA ASN A 255 2.58 19.97 16.04
C ASN A 255 2.05 18.80 15.20
N ALA A 256 2.61 17.60 15.42
CA ALA A 256 2.24 16.40 14.67
C ALA A 256 0.74 16.07 14.72
N ARG A 257 0.08 16.30 15.85
CA ARG A 257 -1.37 16.09 15.99
C ARG A 257 -2.17 17.10 15.16
N ALA A 258 -1.75 18.37 15.13
CA ALA A 258 -2.39 19.38 14.30
C ALA A 258 -2.20 19.10 12.80
N VAL A 259 -0.97 18.76 12.39
CA VAL A 259 -0.65 18.35 11.01
C VAL A 259 -1.47 17.15 10.59
N ARG A 260 -1.60 16.11 11.45
CA ARG A 260 -2.39 14.93 11.10
C ARG A 260 -3.88 15.26 10.93
N ARG A 261 -4.45 16.10 11.78
CA ARG A 261 -5.84 16.58 11.63
C ARG A 261 -6.04 17.34 10.32
N LEU A 262 -5.09 18.20 9.96
CA LEU A 262 -5.12 18.92 8.69
C LEU A 262 -5.04 17.94 7.51
N ARG A 263 -4.13 16.96 7.55
CA ARG A 263 -4.01 15.92 6.52
C ARG A 263 -5.29 15.13 6.34
N THR A 264 -5.92 14.67 7.42
CA THR A 264 -7.22 13.97 7.35
C THR A 264 -8.30 14.84 6.70
N ALA A 265 -8.33 16.14 6.99
CA ALA A 265 -9.25 17.07 6.34
C ALA A 265 -8.93 17.24 4.84
N CYS A 266 -7.64 17.34 4.47
CA CYS A 266 -7.19 17.43 3.08
C CYS A 266 -7.54 16.17 2.28
N GLU A 267 -7.25 14.99 2.83
CA GLU A 267 -7.59 13.69 2.22
C GLU A 267 -9.11 13.59 2.00
N ARG A 268 -9.92 13.99 2.98
CA ARG A 268 -11.38 13.99 2.86
C ARG A 268 -11.88 14.93 1.75
N VAL A 269 -11.34 16.15 1.68
CA VAL A 269 -11.69 17.11 0.62
C VAL A 269 -11.27 16.57 -0.74
N LYS A 270 -10.03 16.07 -0.88
CA LYS A 270 -9.50 15.45 -2.10
C LYS A 270 -10.41 14.35 -2.62
N ARG A 271 -10.89 13.46 -1.73
CA ARG A 271 -11.76 12.34 -2.11
C ARG A 271 -13.18 12.74 -2.48
N THR A 272 -13.61 13.95 -2.13
CA THR A 272 -14.97 14.46 -2.42
C THR A 272 -15.03 15.18 -3.76
N LEU A 273 -13.89 15.71 -4.24
CA LEU A 273 -13.73 16.35 -5.54
C LEU A 273 -13.48 15.30 -6.63
#